data_AF-A0A061DI27-F1
#
_entry.id   AF-A0A061DI27-F1
#
_cell.length_a   1.000
_cell.length_b   1.000
_cell.length_c   1.000
_cell.angle_alpha   90.00
_cell.angle_beta   90.00
_cell.angle_gamma   90.00
#
_symmetry.space_group_name_H-M   'P 1'
#
loop_
_entity.id
_entity.type
_entity.pdbx_description
1 polymer ?
#
loop_
_entity_poly.entity_id
_entity_poly.type
_entity_poly.pdbx_seq_one_letter_code
_entity_poly.pdbx_strand_id
1 'polypeptide(L)'
;MEERVAPSAEDSQWQSSRPEPTPSTNNNDDDDLYLQLARPPSSLLATYVVQVPKDQIYRVPPPENALIVESYRQAAGPAKNRKRTCFKYLIWIAVVLVVIGVMVGVALKILYDSFTPKAPVFSVSMLQVKKFTDHPPKYDVTLKVHNPNEKMGIKYGSVDDDAKLIFWTKTLGAGQFPSLYQNSGDSNVVHVKLIGPEDQPVPLNIQRSMNDKKPKHQIFLALKFNSPLLLNVGVFKMWSRDMDVECKFRVNTMGEGSKILSQDCNTKLS
;
A
#
# COMPACT_ATOMS: atom_id res chain seq x y z
N MET A 1 -33.64 1.59 -16.60
CA MET A 1 -33.20 2.30 -15.38
C MET A 1 -34.47 2.79 -14.73
N GLU A 2 -34.77 2.35 -13.52
CA GLU A 2 -35.95 2.78 -12.77
C GLU A 2 -35.50 3.33 -11.41
N GLU A 3 -36.19 4.37 -11.00
CA GLU A 3 -35.78 5.28 -9.93
C GLU A 3 -36.31 4.79 -8.58
N ARG A 4 -35.42 4.64 -7.59
CA ARG A 4 -35.83 4.24 -6.23
C ARG A 4 -36.05 5.47 -5.35
N VAL A 5 -37.32 5.89 -5.28
CA VAL A 5 -37.82 6.81 -4.26
C VAL A 5 -37.75 6.14 -2.87
N ALA A 6 -37.38 6.89 -1.84
CA ALA A 6 -37.37 6.43 -0.45
C ALA A 6 -38.65 6.85 0.31
N PRO A 7 -39.24 5.99 1.15
CA PRO A 7 -40.33 6.37 2.05
C PRO A 7 -39.81 7.07 3.32
N SER A 8 -40.71 7.82 3.98
CA SER A 8 -40.42 8.63 5.17
C SER A 8 -40.31 7.82 6.47
N ALA A 9 -39.80 8.45 7.52
CA ALA A 9 -39.84 7.95 8.90
C ALA A 9 -41.24 8.05 9.52
N GLU A 10 -41.54 7.14 10.45
CA GLU A 10 -42.62 7.23 11.44
C GLU A 10 -42.07 6.88 12.83
N ASP A 11 -42.36 7.73 13.82
CA ASP A 11 -42.06 7.48 15.23
C ASP A 11 -43.09 6.51 15.84
N SER A 12 -42.65 5.61 16.73
CA SER A 12 -43.56 4.74 17.50
C SER A 12 -43.30 4.84 19.00
N GLN A 13 -43.96 5.82 19.61
CA GLN A 13 -43.88 6.15 21.03
C GLN A 13 -44.65 5.13 21.89
N TRP A 14 -43.98 4.05 22.32
CA TRP A 14 -44.58 3.03 23.18
C TRP A 14 -44.72 3.49 24.65
N GLN A 15 -45.88 4.05 24.98
CA GLN A 15 -46.28 4.28 26.38
C GLN A 15 -46.61 2.95 27.07
N SER A 16 -45.92 2.65 28.17
CA SER A 16 -46.14 1.43 28.97
C SER A 16 -47.06 1.73 30.16
N SER A 17 -48.34 1.34 30.04
CA SER A 17 -49.35 1.55 31.08
C SER A 17 -49.15 0.57 32.25
N ARG A 18 -48.69 1.08 33.41
CA ARG A 18 -48.70 0.35 34.68
C ARG A 18 -50.09 0.44 35.33
N PRO A 19 -50.75 -0.68 35.69
CA PRO A 19 -51.96 -0.63 36.51
C PRO A 19 -51.62 -0.28 37.96
N GLU A 20 -52.41 0.60 38.59
CA GLU A 20 -52.30 0.96 40.01
C GLU A 20 -53.61 0.56 40.72
N PRO A 21 -53.57 -0.32 41.75
CA PRO A 21 -54.77 -0.77 42.45
C PRO A 21 -55.18 0.19 43.57
N THR A 22 -56.47 0.50 43.64
CA THR A 22 -57.06 1.43 44.61
C THR A 22 -56.96 0.93 46.06
N PRO A 23 -56.55 1.76 47.04
CA PRO A 23 -56.70 1.45 48.45
C PRO A 23 -58.13 1.73 48.93
N SER A 24 -58.70 0.81 49.69
CA SER A 24 -59.96 1.00 50.42
C SER A 24 -59.71 1.43 51.86
N THR A 25 -60.47 2.42 52.34
CA THR A 25 -60.47 2.98 53.70
C THR A 25 -60.56 1.92 54.81
N ASN A 26 -59.83 2.12 55.91
CA ASN A 26 -60.36 2.05 57.29
C ASN A 26 -59.32 2.55 58.31
N ASN A 27 -59.77 3.33 59.29
CA ASN A 27 -59.01 3.68 60.50
C ASN A 27 -59.52 2.84 61.68
N ASN A 28 -58.65 2.58 62.66
CA ASN A 28 -58.87 2.71 64.12
C ASN A 28 -57.64 2.15 64.87
N ASP A 29 -57.44 2.58 66.11
CA ASP A 29 -56.10 2.67 66.72
C ASP A 29 -55.70 1.55 67.71
N ASP A 30 -54.38 1.32 67.77
CA ASP A 30 -53.50 0.90 68.90
C ASP A 30 -53.68 -0.38 69.76
N ASP A 31 -52.57 -1.17 69.80
CA ASP A 31 -51.90 -1.80 70.98
C ASP A 31 -52.31 -3.18 71.61
N ASP A 32 -52.42 -4.20 70.74
CA ASP A 32 -51.78 -5.55 70.80
C ASP A 32 -52.20 -6.67 71.83
N LEU A 33 -51.28 -7.54 72.33
CA LEU A 33 -51.55 -9.00 72.42
C LEU A 33 -50.83 -9.95 73.47
N TYR A 34 -50.24 -9.55 74.61
CA TYR A 34 -49.42 -10.48 75.46
C TYR A 34 -50.15 -11.72 76.07
N LEU A 35 -49.85 -12.91 75.55
CA LEU A 35 -50.07 -14.23 76.18
C LEU A 35 -48.95 -14.53 77.20
N GLN A 36 -49.09 -15.37 78.24
CA GLN A 36 -49.94 -16.56 78.52
C GLN A 36 -50.05 -16.70 80.09
N LEU A 37 -50.88 -17.52 80.76
CA LEU A 37 -51.16 -18.97 80.61
C LEU A 37 -52.45 -19.42 81.37
N ALA A 38 -53.17 -20.38 80.77
CA ALA A 38 -54.05 -21.38 81.42
C ALA A 38 -55.34 -20.93 82.19
N ARG A 39 -56.13 -21.94 82.61
CA ARG A 39 -57.60 -21.92 82.87
C ARG A 39 -58.00 -23.17 83.71
N PRO A 40 -59.29 -23.44 84.09
CA PRO A 40 -60.50 -22.60 84.19
C PRO A 40 -61.09 -22.64 85.64
N PRO A 41 -62.35 -22.22 85.96
CA PRO A 41 -63.62 -22.81 85.47
C PRO A 41 -64.57 -21.83 84.76
N SER A 42 -65.72 -22.35 84.32
CA SER A 42 -66.74 -21.72 83.48
C SER A 42 -67.56 -20.60 84.13
N SER A 43 -67.65 -19.46 83.44
CA SER A 43 -68.84 -18.61 83.36
C SER A 43 -68.95 -18.03 81.93
N LEU A 44 -70.12 -17.54 81.53
CA LEU A 44 -70.42 -17.23 80.12
C LEU A 44 -69.90 -15.84 79.69
N LEU A 45 -69.28 -15.81 78.50
CA LEU A 45 -69.04 -14.61 77.66
C LEU A 45 -68.30 -13.42 78.32
N ALA A 46 -67.23 -13.70 79.09
CA ALA A 46 -66.23 -12.68 79.43
C ALA A 46 -65.17 -12.56 78.30
N THR A 47 -65.18 -11.44 77.58
CA THR A 47 -64.16 -11.13 76.54
C THR A 47 -62.85 -10.72 77.20
N TYR A 48 -61.77 -11.47 76.95
CA TYR A 48 -60.45 -11.19 77.50
C TYR A 48 -59.65 -10.27 76.56
N VAL A 49 -59.41 -9.04 76.99
CA VAL A 49 -58.56 -8.06 76.28
C VAL A 49 -57.11 -8.26 76.72
N VAL A 50 -56.18 -8.09 75.78
CA VAL A 50 -54.76 -8.36 75.93
C VAL A 50 -53.98 -7.15 75.39
N GLN A 51 -52.75 -6.90 75.88
CA GLN A 51 -51.93 -5.72 75.50
C GLN A 51 -50.44 -6.10 75.55
N VAL A 52 -49.63 -5.85 74.51
CA VAL A 52 -48.15 -5.89 74.60
C VAL A 52 -47.63 -4.45 74.64
N PRO A 53 -46.64 -4.14 75.48
CA PRO A 53 -45.77 -2.99 75.28
C PRO A 53 -45.15 -2.98 73.88
N LYS A 54 -45.61 -2.06 73.03
CA LYS A 54 -45.20 -1.79 71.63
C LYS A 54 -43.68 -1.76 71.40
N ASP A 55 -42.91 -1.56 72.48
CA ASP A 55 -41.45 -1.50 72.54
C ASP A 55 -40.74 -2.86 72.32
N GLN A 56 -41.42 -4.00 72.52
CA GLN A 56 -40.87 -5.36 72.40
C GLN A 56 -40.71 -5.83 70.93
N ILE A 57 -40.31 -4.93 70.02
CA ILE A 57 -40.04 -5.26 68.61
C ILE A 57 -38.81 -6.16 68.52
N TYR A 58 -39.04 -7.45 68.24
CA TYR A 58 -37.99 -8.45 68.06
C TYR A 58 -37.17 -8.18 66.78
N ARG A 59 -36.11 -7.36 66.91
CA ARG A 59 -35.25 -6.92 65.78
C ARG A 59 -34.33 -8.01 65.21
N VAL A 60 -34.31 -9.20 65.79
CA VAL A 60 -33.60 -10.35 65.22
C VAL A 60 -34.54 -11.03 64.23
N PRO A 61 -34.16 -11.26 62.96
CA PRO A 61 -35.01 -12.03 62.06
C PRO A 61 -35.25 -13.44 62.64
N PRO A 62 -36.45 -14.03 62.49
CA PRO A 62 -36.69 -15.44 62.82
C PRO A 62 -35.59 -16.34 62.24
N PRO A 63 -35.21 -17.45 62.89
CA PRO A 63 -34.04 -18.25 62.49
C PRO A 63 -34.13 -18.77 61.05
N GLU A 64 -35.33 -19.04 60.56
CA GLU A 64 -35.60 -19.35 59.14
C GLU A 64 -35.22 -18.19 58.20
N ASN A 65 -35.61 -16.96 58.53
CA ASN A 65 -35.23 -15.75 57.78
C ASN A 65 -33.72 -15.46 57.89
N ALA A 66 -33.08 -15.80 59.01
CA ALA A 66 -31.62 -15.72 59.15
C ALA A 66 -30.91 -16.71 58.20
N LEU A 67 -31.35 -17.97 58.16
CA LEU A 67 -30.85 -18.98 57.23
C LEU A 67 -31.10 -18.59 55.76
N ILE A 68 -32.26 -17.99 55.45
CA ILE A 68 -32.56 -17.47 54.11
C ILE A 68 -31.57 -16.36 53.73
N VAL A 69 -31.34 -15.37 54.61
CA VAL A 69 -30.36 -14.28 54.37
C VAL A 69 -28.93 -14.81 54.26
N GLU A 70 -28.55 -15.82 55.04
CA GLU A 70 -27.24 -16.47 54.90
C GLU A 70 -27.12 -17.28 53.61
N SER A 71 -28.16 -18.00 53.19
CA SER A 71 -28.17 -18.71 51.90
C SER A 71 -28.03 -17.74 50.73
N TYR A 72 -28.70 -16.58 50.78
CA TYR A 72 -28.51 -15.52 49.80
C TYR A 72 -27.12 -14.88 49.86
N ARG A 73 -26.51 -14.72 51.04
CA ARG A 73 -25.12 -14.23 51.18
C ARG A 73 -24.07 -15.24 50.68
N GLN A 74 -24.30 -16.53 50.87
CA GLN A 74 -23.42 -17.59 50.37
C GLN A 74 -23.56 -17.75 48.84
N ALA A 75 -24.78 -17.70 48.31
CA ALA A 75 -25.04 -17.67 46.87
C ALA A 75 -24.52 -16.39 46.20
N ALA A 76 -24.65 -15.24 46.87
CA ALA A 76 -24.02 -13.97 46.50
C ALA A 76 -22.58 -13.85 47.01
N GLY A 77 -21.85 -14.97 47.05
CA GLY A 77 -20.42 -15.00 47.34
C GLY A 77 -19.63 -14.00 46.48
N PRO A 78 -18.50 -13.47 47.00
CA PRO A 78 -17.96 -12.16 46.67
C PRO A 78 -17.92 -11.90 45.16
N ALA A 79 -18.73 -10.94 44.70
CA ALA A 79 -19.10 -10.71 43.31
C ALA A 79 -17.88 -10.67 42.37
N LYS A 80 -17.51 -11.84 41.83
CA LYS A 80 -16.21 -12.10 41.22
C LYS A 80 -16.14 -11.50 39.82
N ASN A 81 -15.97 -10.17 39.76
CA ASN A 81 -15.97 -9.28 38.61
C ASN A 81 -15.76 -9.96 37.24
N ARG A 82 -16.84 -10.53 36.68
CA ARG A 82 -16.84 -11.42 35.51
C ARG A 82 -16.74 -10.64 34.18
N LYS A 83 -15.99 -9.54 34.20
CA LYS A 83 -15.83 -8.55 33.11
C LYS A 83 -14.36 -8.36 32.68
N ARG A 84 -13.55 -9.43 32.70
CA ARG A 84 -12.11 -9.38 32.30
C ARG A 84 -11.65 -10.43 31.28
N THR A 85 -12.51 -11.34 30.82
CA THR A 85 -12.13 -12.33 29.79
C THR A 85 -12.27 -11.79 28.36
N CYS A 86 -13.39 -11.11 28.05
CA CYS A 86 -13.66 -10.62 26.69
C CYS A 86 -12.59 -9.65 26.16
N PHE A 87 -12.14 -8.69 26.98
CA PHE A 87 -11.08 -7.75 26.61
C PHE A 87 -9.78 -8.45 26.18
N LYS A 88 -9.42 -9.60 26.76
CA LYS A 88 -8.24 -10.36 26.33
C LYS A 88 -8.41 -10.93 24.92
N TYR A 89 -9.60 -11.44 24.59
CA TYR A 89 -9.89 -11.92 23.23
C TYR A 89 -9.92 -10.78 22.21
N LEU A 90 -10.49 -9.62 22.56
CA LEU A 90 -10.47 -8.43 21.69
C LEU A 90 -9.03 -7.94 21.42
N ILE A 91 -8.16 -7.94 22.44
CA ILE A 91 -6.73 -7.61 22.26
C ILE A 91 -6.04 -8.66 21.37
N TRP A 92 -6.28 -9.96 21.57
CA TRP A 92 -5.73 -11.00 20.70
C TRP A 92 -6.20 -10.89 19.26
N ILE A 93 -7.49 -10.60 19.02
CA ILE A 93 -8.04 -10.36 17.68
C ILE A 93 -7.37 -9.13 17.05
N ALA A 94 -7.23 -8.02 17.79
CA ALA A 94 -6.54 -6.83 17.30
C ALA A 94 -5.07 -7.11 16.95
N VAL A 95 -4.34 -7.86 17.79
CA VAL A 95 -2.96 -8.29 17.50
C VAL A 95 -2.88 -9.17 16.24
N VAL A 96 -3.79 -10.13 16.08
CA VAL A 96 -3.86 -10.98 14.88
C VAL A 96 -4.15 -10.14 13.63
N LEU A 97 -5.09 -9.19 13.70
CA LEU A 97 -5.39 -8.28 12.58
C LEU A 97 -4.18 -7.38 12.23
N VAL A 98 -3.44 -6.89 13.22
CA VAL A 98 -2.20 -6.12 12.99
C VAL A 98 -1.13 -6.99 12.34
N VAL A 99 -0.92 -8.23 12.80
CA VAL A 99 0.05 -9.17 12.19
C VAL A 99 -0.34 -9.49 10.74
N ILE A 100 -1.62 -9.75 10.46
CA ILE A 100 -2.12 -9.96 9.08
C ILE A 100 -1.88 -8.69 8.24
N GLY A 101 -2.18 -7.50 8.76
CA GLY A 101 -1.95 -6.23 8.08
C GLY A 101 -0.48 -5.99 7.74
N VAL A 102 0.44 -6.30 8.66
CA VAL A 102 1.89 -6.25 8.42
C VAL A 102 2.31 -7.25 7.34
N MET A 103 1.85 -8.49 7.38
CA MET A 103 2.17 -9.50 6.37
C MET A 103 1.66 -9.11 4.97
N VAL A 104 0.43 -8.57 4.88
CA VAL A 104 -0.12 -8.03 3.63
C VAL A 104 0.67 -6.82 3.14
N GLY A 105 1.04 -5.89 4.03
CA GLY A 105 1.87 -4.73 3.69
C GLY A 105 3.24 -5.12 3.15
N VAL A 106 3.91 -6.09 3.77
CA VAL A 106 5.20 -6.64 3.31
C VAL A 106 5.04 -7.32 1.95
N ALA A 107 3.99 -8.13 1.75
CA ALA A 107 3.73 -8.79 0.47
C ALA A 107 3.46 -7.77 -0.66
N LEU A 108 2.64 -6.75 -0.41
CA LEU A 108 2.37 -5.66 -1.36
C LEU A 108 3.65 -4.87 -1.69
N LYS A 109 4.51 -4.61 -0.70
CA LYS A 109 5.79 -3.93 -0.88
C LYS A 109 6.76 -4.74 -1.75
N ILE A 110 6.86 -6.06 -1.53
CA ILE A 110 7.68 -6.96 -2.35
C ILE A 110 7.13 -7.05 -3.78
N LEU A 111 5.81 -7.10 -3.96
CA LEU A 111 5.18 -7.08 -5.28
C LEU A 111 5.45 -5.75 -6.00
N TYR A 112 5.31 -4.62 -5.31
CA TYR A 112 5.58 -3.29 -5.86
C TYR A 112 7.04 -3.15 -6.32
N ASP A 113 8.01 -3.46 -5.45
CA ASP A 113 9.44 -3.43 -5.79
C ASP A 113 9.77 -4.36 -6.97
N SER A 114 9.09 -5.51 -7.06
CA SER A 114 9.31 -6.53 -8.09
C SER A 114 8.59 -6.26 -9.42
N PHE A 115 7.61 -5.37 -9.47
CA PHE A 115 6.84 -5.01 -10.68
C PHE A 115 6.97 -3.51 -11.05
N THR A 116 7.81 -2.76 -10.35
CA THR A 116 8.21 -1.40 -10.74
C THR A 116 9.19 -1.47 -11.92
N PRO A 117 8.87 -0.85 -13.07
CA PRO A 117 9.72 -0.94 -14.26
C PRO A 117 11.00 -0.10 -14.10
N LYS A 118 12.16 -0.75 -14.21
CA LYS A 118 13.49 -0.13 -14.21
C LYS A 118 13.89 0.27 -15.63
N ALA A 119 14.57 1.41 -15.78
CA ALA A 119 15.13 1.86 -17.06
C ALA A 119 16.22 0.90 -17.59
N PRO A 120 16.26 0.60 -18.91
CA PRO A 120 17.36 -0.14 -19.49
C PRO A 120 18.68 0.65 -19.45
N VAL A 121 19.80 -0.05 -19.30
CA VAL A 121 21.13 0.53 -19.12
C VAL A 121 21.91 0.46 -20.43
N PHE A 122 22.39 1.60 -20.91
CA PHE A 122 23.15 1.72 -22.15
C PHE A 122 24.64 1.94 -21.89
N SER A 123 25.48 1.45 -22.81
CA SER A 123 26.89 1.80 -22.88
C SER A 123 27.38 1.80 -24.33
N VAL A 124 28.14 2.82 -24.72
CA VAL A 124 28.84 2.87 -26.00
C VAL A 124 30.02 1.92 -25.92
N SER A 125 30.06 0.95 -26.84
CA SER A 125 31.13 -0.05 -26.95
C SER A 125 32.14 0.31 -28.04
N MET A 126 31.67 0.81 -29.19
CA MET A 126 32.51 1.21 -30.31
C MET A 126 31.85 2.34 -31.11
N LEU A 127 32.67 3.20 -31.70
CA LEU A 127 32.27 4.14 -32.76
C LEU A 127 33.13 3.85 -33.99
N GLN A 128 32.49 3.52 -35.12
CA GLN A 128 33.13 3.46 -36.43
C GLN A 128 32.68 4.62 -37.31
N VAL A 129 33.57 5.14 -38.13
CA VAL A 129 33.29 6.17 -39.15
C VAL A 129 33.61 5.62 -40.52
N LYS A 130 32.68 5.75 -41.46
CA LYS A 130 32.87 5.42 -42.87
C LYS A 130 32.73 6.71 -43.68
N LYS A 131 33.86 7.17 -44.23
CA LYS A 131 33.91 8.30 -45.16
C LYS A 131 33.71 7.81 -46.60
N PHE A 132 33.17 8.69 -47.41
CA PHE A 132 33.06 8.58 -48.85
C PHE A 132 33.52 9.93 -49.43
N THR A 133 34.00 9.97 -50.68
CA THR A 133 34.45 11.23 -51.29
C THR A 133 33.25 12.14 -51.61
N ASP A 134 32.15 11.53 -52.10
CA ASP A 134 31.03 12.21 -52.73
C ASP A 134 29.68 12.00 -51.97
N HIS A 135 29.73 11.48 -50.74
CA HIS A 135 28.57 11.24 -49.88
C HIS A 135 28.85 11.65 -48.43
N PRO A 136 27.83 12.03 -47.64
CA PRO A 136 28.00 12.33 -46.23
C PRO A 136 28.63 11.18 -45.43
N PRO A 137 29.39 11.47 -44.37
CA PRO A 137 29.98 10.45 -43.52
C PRO A 137 28.90 9.62 -42.82
N LYS A 138 29.13 8.31 -42.71
CA LYS A 138 28.25 7.40 -42.00
C LYS A 138 28.92 6.95 -40.70
N TYR A 139 28.19 7.05 -39.60
CA TYR A 139 28.65 6.70 -38.26
C TYR A 139 27.91 5.44 -37.82
N ASP A 140 28.64 4.43 -37.36
CA ASP A 140 28.08 3.21 -36.78
C ASP A 140 28.45 3.19 -35.29
N VAL A 141 27.44 3.43 -34.43
CA VAL A 141 27.61 3.43 -32.98
C VAL A 141 27.15 2.10 -32.45
N THR A 142 28.10 1.29 -31.99
CA THR A 142 27.84 0.02 -31.35
C THR A 142 27.52 0.26 -29.87
N LEU A 143 26.24 0.11 -29.50
CA LEU A 143 25.76 0.16 -28.13
C LEU A 143 25.67 -1.25 -27.55
N LYS A 144 25.94 -1.40 -26.25
CA LYS A 144 25.50 -2.54 -25.45
C LYS A 144 24.34 -2.07 -24.58
N VAL A 145 23.22 -2.79 -24.65
CA VAL A 145 21.96 -2.50 -23.95
C VAL A 145 21.67 -3.64 -22.99
N HIS A 146 21.47 -3.34 -21.71
CA HIS A 146 21.10 -4.32 -20.69
C HIS A 146 19.73 -4.00 -20.09
N ASN A 147 18.90 -5.02 -19.92
CA ASN A 147 17.62 -4.93 -19.23
C ASN A 147 17.78 -5.35 -17.75
N PRO A 148 17.76 -4.43 -16.76
CA PRO A 148 17.90 -4.76 -15.35
C PRO A 148 16.60 -5.27 -14.68
N ASN A 149 15.54 -5.51 -15.46
CA ASN A 149 14.28 -6.06 -14.96
C ASN A 149 14.33 -7.60 -14.93
N GLU A 150 14.38 -8.19 -13.75
CA GLU A 150 14.48 -9.65 -13.54
C GLU A 150 13.22 -10.44 -13.94
N LYS A 151 12.08 -9.76 -14.17
CA LYS A 151 10.78 -10.40 -14.48
C LYS A 151 10.02 -9.76 -15.65
N MET A 152 10.61 -8.78 -16.33
CA MET A 152 10.00 -8.13 -17.49
C MET A 152 10.92 -8.18 -18.70
N GLY A 153 10.39 -8.59 -19.85
CA GLY A 153 11.02 -8.31 -21.14
C GLY A 153 10.69 -6.89 -21.59
N ILE A 154 11.59 -6.27 -22.35
CA ILE A 154 11.40 -4.95 -22.96
C ILE A 154 11.36 -5.11 -24.48
N LYS A 155 10.28 -4.64 -25.11
CA LYS A 155 10.23 -4.38 -26.54
C LYS A 155 10.51 -2.90 -26.80
N TYR A 156 11.49 -2.63 -27.64
CA TYR A 156 11.91 -1.31 -28.09
C TYR A 156 11.25 -1.02 -29.45
N GLY A 157 10.57 0.12 -29.58
CA GLY A 157 10.11 0.64 -30.87
C GLY A 157 11.21 1.40 -31.61
N SER A 158 11.02 1.60 -32.91
CA SER A 158 11.81 2.51 -33.73
C SER A 158 11.08 3.84 -33.87
N VAL A 159 11.82 4.94 -33.83
CA VAL A 159 11.39 6.27 -34.27
C VAL A 159 12.42 6.76 -35.28
N ASP A 160 11.97 7.16 -36.46
CA ASP A 160 12.85 7.51 -37.57
C ASP A 160 13.47 8.91 -37.37
N ASP A 161 14.75 9.06 -37.76
CA ASP A 161 15.60 10.24 -37.60
C ASP A 161 15.72 10.88 -36.19
N ASP A 162 15.18 10.25 -35.15
CA ASP A 162 15.29 10.80 -33.80
C ASP A 162 16.68 10.60 -33.15
N ALA A 163 17.38 9.52 -33.51
CA ALA A 163 18.71 9.26 -32.98
C ALA A 163 19.75 10.20 -33.61
N LYS A 164 20.45 10.98 -32.77
CA LYS A 164 21.34 12.08 -33.19
C LYS A 164 22.70 11.96 -32.51
N LEU A 165 23.77 11.91 -33.30
CA LEU A 165 25.14 12.06 -32.81
C LEU A 165 25.53 13.53 -32.86
N ILE A 166 25.91 14.09 -31.72
CA ILE A 166 26.15 15.51 -31.52
C ILE A 166 27.60 15.73 -31.09
N PHE A 167 28.24 16.76 -31.67
CA PHE A 167 29.54 17.27 -31.28
C PHE A 167 29.41 18.73 -30.87
N TRP A 168 29.66 19.03 -29.59
CA TRP A 168 29.31 20.29 -28.92
C TRP A 168 27.84 20.68 -29.16
N THR A 169 27.56 21.52 -30.17
CA THR A 169 26.22 22.01 -30.55
C THR A 169 25.85 21.68 -32.00
N LYS A 170 26.64 20.83 -32.69
CA LYS A 170 26.43 20.44 -34.08
C LYS A 170 26.09 18.95 -34.19
N THR A 171 24.98 18.63 -34.84
CA THR A 171 24.64 17.25 -35.21
C THR A 171 25.61 16.78 -36.29
N LEU A 172 26.36 15.71 -36.01
CA LEU A 172 27.24 15.04 -36.96
C LEU A 172 26.51 14.08 -37.89
N GLY A 173 25.37 13.54 -37.43
CA GLY A 173 24.48 12.69 -38.21
C GLY A 173 23.23 12.27 -37.44
N ALA A 174 22.20 11.89 -38.19
CA ALA A 174 20.88 11.45 -37.69
C ALA A 174 20.52 10.04 -38.20
N GLY A 175 19.52 9.42 -37.60
CA GLY A 175 19.01 8.09 -37.95
C GLY A 175 18.12 7.54 -36.84
N GLN A 176 17.99 6.22 -36.73
CA GLN A 176 17.05 5.58 -35.80
C GLN A 176 17.72 4.59 -34.83
N PHE A 177 17.16 4.48 -33.62
CA PHE A 177 17.43 3.32 -32.77
C PHE A 177 16.59 2.12 -33.28
N PRO A 178 17.20 0.96 -33.59
CA PRO A 178 16.49 -0.14 -34.22
C PRO A 178 15.54 -0.83 -33.23
N SER A 179 14.41 -1.33 -33.73
CA SER A 179 13.48 -2.11 -32.93
C SER A 179 14.12 -3.43 -32.45
N LEU A 180 13.92 -3.74 -31.17
CA LEU A 180 14.54 -4.86 -30.48
C LEU A 180 13.56 -5.49 -29.49
N TYR A 181 13.78 -6.75 -29.14
CA TYR A 181 13.19 -7.35 -27.95
C TYR A 181 14.30 -7.94 -27.08
N GLN A 182 14.22 -7.71 -25.77
CA GLN A 182 15.09 -8.29 -24.75
C GLN A 182 14.23 -8.98 -23.71
N ASN A 183 14.61 -10.17 -23.27
CA ASN A 183 13.98 -10.82 -22.11
C ASN A 183 14.46 -10.17 -20.81
N SER A 184 13.89 -10.61 -19.69
CA SER A 184 14.32 -10.23 -18.35
C SER A 184 15.80 -10.55 -18.10
N GLY A 185 16.59 -9.55 -17.70
CA GLY A 185 18.02 -9.70 -17.41
C GLY A 185 18.95 -9.68 -18.64
N ASP A 186 18.43 -9.71 -19.87
CA ASP A 186 19.24 -9.85 -21.08
C ASP A 186 20.24 -8.70 -21.30
N SER A 187 21.27 -8.98 -22.11
CA SER A 187 22.24 -8.02 -22.62
C SER A 187 22.46 -8.23 -24.11
N ASN A 188 22.19 -7.20 -24.92
CA ASN A 188 22.32 -7.27 -26.38
C ASN A 188 23.30 -6.20 -26.88
N VAL A 189 23.92 -6.46 -28.03
CA VAL A 189 24.71 -5.48 -28.77
C VAL A 189 23.89 -4.98 -29.95
N VAL A 190 23.86 -3.67 -30.16
CA VAL A 190 22.97 -2.96 -31.08
C VAL A 190 23.77 -1.96 -31.90
N HIS A 191 23.53 -1.91 -33.21
CA HIS A 191 24.18 -0.97 -34.11
C HIS A 191 23.24 0.17 -34.48
N VAL A 192 23.51 1.36 -33.94
CA VAL A 192 22.81 2.60 -34.32
C VAL A 192 23.57 3.23 -35.48
N LYS A 193 22.95 3.21 -36.66
CA LYS A 193 23.53 3.74 -37.91
C LYS A 193 23.02 5.15 -38.14
N LEU A 194 23.93 6.08 -38.32
CA LEU A 194 23.65 7.51 -38.45
C LEU A 194 24.31 8.06 -39.71
N ILE A 195 23.60 8.87 -40.46
CA ILE A 195 24.04 9.48 -41.72
C ILE A 195 24.25 10.98 -41.47
N GLY A 196 25.39 11.51 -41.91
CA GLY A 196 25.65 12.95 -41.84
C GLY A 196 24.69 13.77 -42.74
N PRO A 197 24.41 15.03 -42.39
CA PRO A 197 23.74 15.95 -43.31
C PRO A 197 24.58 16.15 -44.58
N GLU A 198 23.93 16.25 -45.74
CA GLU A 198 24.60 16.49 -47.03
C GLU A 198 25.11 17.94 -47.13
N ASP A 199 24.28 18.91 -46.75
CA ASP A 199 24.57 20.35 -46.90
C ASP A 199 25.49 20.96 -45.82
N GLN A 200 25.98 20.19 -44.83
CA GLN A 200 26.80 20.74 -43.74
C GLN A 200 28.21 20.14 -43.68
N PRO A 201 29.27 20.97 -43.77
CA PRO A 201 30.64 20.48 -43.71
C PRO A 201 30.98 19.93 -42.32
N VAL A 202 31.61 18.75 -42.31
CA VAL A 202 32.11 18.10 -41.09
C VAL A 202 33.09 19.04 -40.36
N PRO A 203 32.93 19.30 -39.04
CA PRO A 203 33.81 20.20 -38.31
C PRO A 203 35.30 19.84 -38.45
N LEU A 204 36.17 20.84 -38.65
CA LEU A 204 37.58 20.62 -39.01
C LEU A 204 38.34 19.73 -38.01
N ASN A 205 38.02 19.83 -36.71
CA ASN A 205 38.61 18.98 -35.67
C ASN A 205 38.15 17.51 -35.76
N ILE A 206 36.89 17.28 -36.16
CA ILE A 206 36.32 15.95 -36.42
C ILE A 206 36.98 15.37 -37.67
N GLN A 207 37.03 16.15 -38.75
CA GLN A 207 37.66 15.76 -40.02
C GLN A 207 39.14 15.38 -39.83
N ARG A 208 39.87 16.14 -39.00
CA ARG A 208 41.27 15.87 -38.61
C ARG A 208 41.40 14.60 -37.77
N SER A 209 40.62 14.43 -36.70
CA SER A 209 40.66 13.23 -35.86
C SER A 209 40.31 11.95 -36.64
N MET A 210 39.41 12.03 -37.63
CA MET A 210 39.14 10.92 -38.55
C MET A 210 40.30 10.59 -39.52
N ASN A 211 41.23 11.52 -39.76
CA ASN A 211 42.39 11.34 -40.64
C ASN A 211 43.70 11.02 -39.87
N ASP A 212 43.78 11.38 -38.59
CA ASP A 212 44.97 11.22 -37.77
C ASP A 212 45.23 9.75 -37.39
N LYS A 213 46.30 9.17 -37.95
CA LYS A 213 46.82 7.85 -37.58
C LYS A 213 47.43 7.77 -36.17
N LYS A 214 47.22 8.78 -35.32
CA LYS A 214 47.74 8.85 -33.94
C LYS A 214 46.67 9.45 -33.01
N PRO A 215 46.36 8.81 -31.85
CA PRO A 215 45.31 9.26 -30.94
C PRO A 215 45.73 10.49 -30.11
N LYS A 216 45.87 11.65 -30.78
CA LYS A 216 46.20 12.93 -30.16
C LYS A 216 44.98 13.81 -29.88
N HIS A 217 43.95 13.73 -30.74
CA HIS A 217 42.77 14.58 -30.67
C HIS A 217 41.60 13.83 -30.02
N GLN A 218 41.53 13.89 -28.68
CA GLN A 218 40.36 13.40 -27.94
C GLN A 218 39.11 14.18 -28.32
N ILE A 219 38.01 13.49 -28.61
CA ILE A 219 36.75 14.11 -29.04
C ILE A 219 35.61 13.73 -28.10
N PHE A 220 34.83 14.73 -27.70
CA PHE A 220 33.67 14.60 -26.82
C PHE A 220 32.40 14.58 -27.68
N LEU A 221 31.62 13.51 -27.58
CA LEU A 221 30.42 13.27 -28.36
C LEU A 221 29.24 13.01 -27.42
N ALA A 222 28.03 13.34 -27.87
CA ALA A 222 26.79 12.92 -27.24
C ALA A 222 25.93 12.19 -28.25
N LEU A 223 25.50 10.96 -27.94
CA LEU A 223 24.42 10.29 -28.65
C LEU A 223 23.13 10.54 -27.87
N LYS A 224 22.09 11.03 -28.56
CA LYS A 224 20.73 11.17 -28.01
C LYS A 224 19.74 10.38 -28.86
N PHE A 225 18.75 9.75 -28.23
CA PHE A 225 17.59 9.15 -28.92
C PHE A 225 16.44 8.90 -27.95
N ASN A 226 15.21 9.06 -28.46
CA ASN A 226 13.98 8.57 -27.85
C ASN A 226 13.59 7.21 -28.46
N SER A 227 12.84 6.40 -27.72
CA SER A 227 12.17 5.20 -28.25
C SER A 227 11.03 4.77 -27.33
N PRO A 228 9.85 4.39 -27.88
CA PRO A 228 8.75 3.86 -27.08
C PRO A 228 9.06 2.44 -26.61
N LEU A 229 8.92 2.20 -25.31
CA LEU A 229 9.12 0.92 -24.64
C LEU A 229 7.79 0.28 -24.26
N LEU A 230 7.67 -1.01 -24.56
CA LEU A 230 6.59 -1.87 -24.08
C LEU A 230 7.17 -2.97 -23.19
N LEU A 231 6.82 -2.95 -21.90
CA LEU A 231 7.32 -3.92 -20.92
C LEU A 231 6.29 -5.03 -20.70
N ASN A 232 6.75 -6.28 -20.85
CA ASN A 232 5.93 -7.49 -20.81
C ASN A 232 6.35 -8.42 -19.67
N VAL A 233 5.39 -8.97 -18.93
CA VAL A 233 5.59 -10.10 -18.01
C VAL A 233 5.10 -11.37 -18.71
N GLY A 234 6.04 -12.15 -19.25
CA GLY A 234 5.72 -13.27 -20.12
C GLY A 234 4.93 -12.82 -21.36
N VAL A 235 3.69 -13.31 -21.50
CA VAL A 235 2.78 -12.92 -22.60
C VAL A 235 1.97 -11.64 -22.33
N PHE A 236 1.95 -11.15 -21.09
CA PHE A 236 1.11 -10.01 -20.70
C PHE A 236 1.85 -8.68 -20.85
N LYS A 237 1.30 -7.75 -21.64
CA LYS A 237 1.75 -6.35 -21.69
C LYS A 237 1.38 -5.68 -20.37
N MET A 238 2.35 -5.09 -19.67
CA MET A 238 2.13 -4.54 -18.33
C MET A 238 2.32 -3.02 -18.26
N TRP A 239 3.28 -2.47 -19.00
CA TRP A 239 3.53 -1.03 -19.06
C TRP A 239 3.88 -0.58 -20.48
N SER A 240 3.45 0.62 -20.86
CA SER A 240 3.99 1.37 -21.99
C SER A 240 4.60 2.67 -21.45
N ARG A 241 5.81 3.02 -21.86
CA ARG A 241 6.59 4.19 -21.43
C ARG A 241 7.49 4.65 -22.57
N ASP A 242 7.85 5.92 -22.62
CA ASP A 242 8.84 6.40 -23.58
C ASP A 242 10.19 6.58 -22.90
N MET A 243 11.28 6.09 -23.49
CA MET A 243 12.63 6.34 -22.96
C MET A 243 13.32 7.50 -23.69
N ASP A 244 13.99 8.36 -22.93
CA ASP A 244 14.93 9.39 -23.41
C ASP A 244 16.34 8.95 -22.98
N VAL A 245 17.23 8.72 -23.94
CA VAL A 245 18.61 8.26 -23.70
C VAL A 245 19.60 9.35 -24.10
N GLU A 246 20.50 9.72 -23.19
CA GLU A 246 21.64 10.61 -23.47
C GLU A 246 22.94 9.95 -23.00
N CYS A 247 23.76 9.52 -23.97
CA CYS A 247 25.10 8.97 -23.76
C CYS A 247 26.16 10.00 -24.15
N LYS A 248 26.85 10.58 -23.17
CA LYS A 248 28.01 11.47 -23.33
C LYS A 248 29.27 10.63 -23.25
N PHE A 249 30.10 10.63 -24.28
CA PHE A 249 31.30 9.80 -24.34
C PHE A 249 32.48 10.52 -24.99
N ARG A 250 33.70 10.06 -24.65
CA ARG A 250 34.95 10.59 -25.18
C ARG A 250 35.67 9.50 -25.97
N VAL A 251 36.14 9.82 -27.17
CA VAL A 251 36.95 8.91 -28.01
C VAL A 251 38.38 9.42 -28.16
N ASN A 252 39.33 8.51 -28.38
CA ASN A 252 40.75 8.80 -28.59
C ASN A 252 41.08 9.29 -30.02
N THR A 253 40.31 8.83 -31.01
CA THR A 253 40.33 9.17 -32.43
C THR A 253 38.95 8.82 -33.02
N MET A 254 38.61 9.40 -34.17
CA MET A 254 37.45 9.00 -34.97
C MET A 254 37.84 8.25 -36.26
N GLY A 255 39.13 7.92 -36.42
CA GLY A 255 39.64 7.05 -37.48
C GLY A 255 39.74 5.58 -37.03
N GLU A 256 40.60 4.82 -37.70
CA GLU A 256 40.95 3.45 -37.30
C GLU A 256 41.53 3.40 -35.88
N GLY A 257 41.20 2.36 -35.11
CA GLY A 257 41.64 2.25 -33.71
C GLY A 257 40.89 3.17 -32.72
N SER A 258 39.72 3.68 -33.11
CA SER A 258 38.72 4.31 -32.24
C SER A 258 38.44 3.45 -30.99
N LYS A 259 38.58 4.07 -29.81
CA LYS A 259 38.35 3.50 -28.47
C LYS A 259 37.65 4.53 -27.59
N ILE A 260 36.67 4.07 -26.83
CA ILE A 260 35.98 4.87 -25.82
C ILE A 260 36.92 5.04 -24.61
N LEU A 261 37.18 6.29 -24.22
CA LEU A 261 38.06 6.65 -23.09
C LEU A 261 37.28 6.85 -21.79
N SER A 262 36.07 7.40 -21.90
CA SER A 262 35.16 7.68 -20.78
C SER A 262 33.74 7.78 -21.32
N GLN A 263 32.75 7.34 -20.56
CA GLN A 263 31.33 7.49 -20.92
C GLN A 263 30.45 7.68 -19.69
N ASP A 264 29.35 8.40 -19.89
CA ASP A 264 28.25 8.63 -18.98
C ASP A 264 26.96 8.48 -19.79
N CYS A 265 26.12 7.51 -19.45
CA CYS A 265 24.88 7.19 -20.16
C CYS A 265 23.71 7.24 -19.20
N ASN A 266 22.82 8.19 -19.41
CA ASN A 266 21.60 8.35 -18.62
C ASN A 266 20.37 7.96 -19.45
N THR A 267 19.38 7.36 -18.80
CA THR A 267 18.12 6.96 -19.41
C THR A 267 16.96 7.34 -18.49
N LYS A 268 16.05 8.16 -18.99
CA LYS A 268 14.81 8.55 -18.31
C LYS A 268 13.66 7.75 -18.90
N LEU A 269 12.68 7.40 -18.08
CA LEU A 269 11.38 6.90 -18.52
C LEU A 269 10.31 7.97 -18.31
N SER A 270 9.45 8.15 -19.30
CA SER A 270 8.24 8.98 -19.26
C SER A 270 7.01 8.08 -19.30
#